data_AF-A0A2J7ZJV0-F1
#
_entry.id   AF-A0A2J7ZJV0-F1
#
_cell.length_a   1.000
_cell.length_b   1.000
_cell.length_c   1.000
_cell.angle_alpha   90.00
_cell.angle_beta   90.00
_cell.angle_gamma   90.00
#
_symmetry.space_group_name_H-M   'P 1'
#
loop_
_entity.id
_entity.type
_entity.pdbx_description
1 polymer ?
#
loop_
_entity_poly.entity_id
_entity_poly.type
_entity_poly.pdbx_seq_one_letter_code
_entity_poly.pdbx_strand_id
1 'polypeptide(L)'
;MGRVVPRKERDGDGPPLELSAFRRAAWRVAVSKGLEYTTATLIVLNTIVMCVNWHLMPTRVEAVTNYINVALTIYFLVELLVKLTAFGFKRYFDDGMNIFDALVVAVSVTELVLAAIPSVSGVGPLSVLRAFRLLRVFRLARHWRELDVIIRGMLKSVTASIMLVLLMLLFLLIASLVGMQLFGYQ
;
A
#
# COMPACT_ATOMS: atom_id res chain seq x y z
N MET A 1 23.91 -8.67 5.09
CA MET A 1 23.80 -8.37 6.54
C MET A 1 22.49 -7.64 6.76
N GLY A 2 21.46 -8.38 7.13
CA GLY A 2 20.08 -7.91 7.23
C GLY A 2 19.24 -9.13 7.56
N ARG A 3 19.20 -9.48 8.85
CA ARG A 3 18.37 -10.59 9.30
C ARG A 3 16.94 -10.17 9.05
N VAL A 4 16.32 -10.73 8.02
CA VAL A 4 14.87 -10.75 7.87
C VAL A 4 14.38 -11.51 9.10
N VAL A 5 13.95 -10.75 10.10
CA VAL A 5 13.35 -11.31 11.31
C VAL A 5 12.11 -12.07 10.86
N PRO A 6 12.06 -13.40 11.06
CA PRO A 6 10.92 -14.19 10.65
C PRO A 6 9.68 -13.73 11.44
N ARG A 7 8.54 -13.65 10.75
CA ARG A 7 7.20 -13.28 11.27
C ARG A 7 6.75 -14.07 12.52
N LYS A 8 7.52 -15.09 12.94
CA LYS A 8 7.35 -15.94 14.12
C LYS A 8 7.66 -15.23 15.46
N GLU A 9 8.38 -14.11 15.45
CA GLU A 9 8.60 -13.29 16.67
C GLU A 9 7.40 -12.41 17.06
N ARG A 10 6.31 -12.38 16.28
CA ARG A 10 5.07 -11.69 16.67
C ARG A 10 4.29 -12.38 17.79
N ASP A 11 4.52 -13.68 18.02
CA ASP A 11 3.77 -14.47 18.98
C ASP A 11 4.53 -14.73 20.30
N GLY A 12 5.81 -14.34 20.41
CA GLY A 12 6.68 -14.69 21.54
C GLY A 12 7.43 -13.54 22.22
N ASP A 13 7.66 -12.42 21.54
CA ASP A 13 8.26 -11.24 22.17
C ASP A 13 7.16 -10.38 22.80
N GLY A 14 7.09 -10.41 24.13
CA GLY A 14 6.28 -9.47 24.88
C GLY A 14 6.61 -8.01 24.52
N PRO A 15 5.71 -7.06 24.83
CA PRO A 15 5.99 -5.64 24.60
C PRO A 15 7.34 -5.27 25.25
N PRO A 16 8.22 -4.50 24.60
CA PRO A 16 9.49 -4.11 25.21
C PRO A 16 9.20 -3.51 26.60
N LEU A 17 9.96 -3.95 27.60
CA LEU A 17 9.61 -3.80 29.03
C LEU A 17 9.50 -2.34 29.51
N GLU A 18 9.93 -1.36 28.72
CA GLU A 18 9.95 0.08 29.05
C GLU A 18 8.81 0.92 28.41
N LEU A 19 7.64 0.32 28.21
CA LEU A 19 6.52 1.00 27.55
C LEU A 19 5.51 1.63 28.52
N SER A 20 5.16 2.89 28.26
CA SER A 20 4.04 3.59 28.90
C SER A 20 2.74 2.77 28.81
N ALA A 21 1.85 2.90 29.80
CA ALA A 21 0.58 2.14 29.84
C ALA A 21 -0.23 2.30 28.55
N PHE A 22 -0.18 3.50 27.94
CA PHE A 22 -0.79 3.81 26.67
C PHE A 22 -0.24 2.97 25.51
N ARG A 23 1.10 2.83 25.41
CA ARG A 23 1.73 2.05 24.33
C ARG A 23 1.50 0.54 24.50
N ARG A 24 1.38 0.04 25.74
CA ARG A 24 0.97 -1.34 26.01
C ARG A 24 -0.49 -1.60 25.62
N ALA A 25 -1.39 -0.65 25.86
CA ALA A 25 -2.78 -0.76 25.39
C ALA A 25 -2.85 -0.76 23.85
N ALA A 26 -2.14 0.17 23.19
CA ALA A 26 -2.06 0.24 21.74
C ALA A 26 -1.49 -1.05 21.13
N TRP A 27 -0.45 -1.64 21.73
CA TRP A 27 0.11 -2.92 21.30
C TRP A 27 -0.91 -4.06 21.34
N ARG A 28 -1.65 -4.20 22.44
CA ARG A 28 -2.69 -5.24 22.57
C ARG A 28 -3.76 -5.10 21.49
N VAL A 29 -4.18 -3.87 21.20
CA VAL A 29 -5.17 -3.60 20.14
C VAL A 29 -4.58 -3.88 18.76
N ALA A 30 -3.35 -3.41 18.48
CA ALA A 30 -2.69 -3.56 17.19
C ALA A 30 -2.38 -5.02 16.80
N VAL A 31 -2.10 -5.87 17.79
CA VAL A 31 -1.79 -7.30 17.58
C VAL A 31 -3.06 -8.18 17.63
N SER A 32 -4.22 -7.60 17.99
CA SER A 32 -5.45 -8.37 18.10
C SER A 32 -5.89 -8.96 16.75
N LYS A 33 -6.21 -10.27 16.76
CA LYS A 33 -6.78 -10.95 15.58
C LYS A 33 -8.10 -10.35 15.14
N GLY A 34 -8.89 -9.83 16.09
CA GLY A 34 -10.12 -9.10 15.81
C GLY A 34 -9.88 -7.91 14.89
N LEU A 35 -8.91 -7.05 15.22
CA LEU A 35 -8.58 -5.89 14.38
C LEU A 35 -8.12 -6.32 12.98
N GLU A 36 -7.30 -7.37 12.86
CA GLU A 36 -6.87 -7.91 11.55
C GLU A 36 -8.08 -8.36 10.70
N TYR A 37 -9.02 -9.13 11.27
CA TYR A 37 -10.21 -9.56 10.55
C TYR A 37 -11.15 -8.40 10.23
N THR A 38 -11.37 -7.47 11.15
CA THR A 38 -12.21 -6.29 10.92
C THR A 38 -11.67 -5.47 9.76
N THR A 39 -10.38 -5.18 9.74
CA THR A 39 -9.73 -4.45 8.64
C THR A 39 -9.87 -5.19 7.31
N ALA A 40 -9.65 -6.52 7.29
CA ALA A 40 -9.85 -7.31 6.08
C ALA A 40 -11.29 -7.23 5.56
N THR A 41 -12.29 -7.37 6.44
CA THR A 41 -13.71 -7.27 6.06
C THR A 41 -14.08 -5.88 5.53
N LEU A 42 -13.56 -4.81 6.14
CA LEU A 42 -13.80 -3.44 5.70
C LEU A 42 -13.16 -3.15 4.34
N ILE A 43 -11.98 -3.71 4.04
CA ILE A 43 -11.37 -3.62 2.71
C ILE A 43 -12.27 -4.28 1.66
N VAL A 44 -12.74 -5.50 1.93
CA VAL A 44 -13.61 -6.24 1.00
C VAL A 44 -14.92 -5.49 0.78
N LEU A 45 -15.57 -5.03 1.85
CA LEU A 45 -16.80 -4.25 1.75
C LEU A 45 -16.59 -2.96 0.97
N ASN A 46 -15.49 -2.23 1.21
CA ASN A 46 -15.15 -1.04 0.43
C ASN A 46 -14.99 -1.33 -1.06
N THR A 47 -14.34 -2.46 -1.37
CA THR A 47 -14.09 -2.89 -2.74
C THR A 47 -15.40 -3.21 -3.46
N ILE A 48 -16.32 -3.91 -2.79
CA ILE A 48 -17.65 -4.19 -3.35
C ILE A 48 -18.39 -2.89 -3.65
N VAL A 49 -18.37 -1.93 -2.71
CA VAL A 49 -18.95 -0.59 -2.93
C VAL A 49 -18.29 0.13 -4.11
N MET A 50 -16.99 -0.06 -4.33
CA MET A 50 -16.30 0.49 -5.51
C MET A 50 -16.75 -0.15 -6.82
N CYS A 51 -16.96 -1.47 -6.84
CA CYS A 51 -17.42 -2.21 -8.02
C CYS A 51 -18.83 -1.81 -8.47
N VAL A 52 -19.66 -1.30 -7.56
CA VAL A 52 -21.03 -0.86 -7.87
C VAL A 52 -21.05 0.49 -8.60
N ASN A 53 -19.96 1.26 -8.69
CA ASN A 53 -19.99 2.54 -9.38
C ASN A 53 -20.08 2.37 -10.91
N TRP A 54 -21.14 2.89 -11.54
CA TRP A 54 -21.30 2.97 -12.99
C TRP A 54 -21.30 4.42 -13.49
N HIS A 55 -21.11 4.61 -14.80
CA HIS A 55 -21.14 5.94 -15.43
C HIS A 55 -22.58 6.48 -15.46
N LEU A 56 -22.81 7.71 -14.99
CA LEU A 56 -24.13 8.30 -14.71
C LEU A 56 -24.89 7.66 -13.53
N MET A 57 -24.25 7.56 -12.37
CA MET A 57 -24.91 7.11 -11.16
C MET A 57 -25.82 8.21 -10.56
N PRO A 58 -26.99 7.87 -9.97
CA PRO A 58 -27.84 8.87 -9.30
C PRO A 58 -27.09 9.57 -8.16
N THR A 59 -27.29 10.89 -8.01
CA THR A 59 -26.60 11.73 -7.03
C THR A 59 -26.72 11.21 -5.59
N ARG A 60 -27.83 10.56 -5.25
CA ARG A 60 -28.03 9.93 -3.92
C ARG A 60 -27.05 8.78 -3.67
N VAL A 61 -26.86 7.91 -4.66
CA VAL A 61 -25.96 6.75 -4.52
C VAL A 61 -24.52 7.24 -4.51
N GLU A 62 -24.19 8.27 -5.28
CA GLU A 62 -22.86 8.88 -5.28
C GLU A 62 -22.52 9.49 -3.92
N ALA A 63 -23.45 10.23 -3.32
CA ALA A 63 -23.28 10.79 -1.99
C ALA A 63 -23.05 9.69 -0.94
N VAL A 64 -23.87 8.62 -0.95
CA VAL A 64 -23.72 7.50 0.00
C VAL A 64 -22.37 6.80 -0.16
N THR A 65 -21.97 6.48 -1.40
CA THR A 65 -20.66 5.88 -1.67
C THR A 65 -19.51 6.77 -1.21
N ASN A 66 -19.63 8.09 -1.40
CA ASN A 66 -18.63 9.04 -0.89
C ASN A 66 -18.57 9.05 0.64
N TYR A 67 -19.70 9.09 1.36
CA TYR A 67 -19.71 9.01 2.82
C TYR A 67 -19.05 7.73 3.35
N ILE A 68 -19.36 6.58 2.72
CA ILE A 68 -18.74 5.29 3.06
C ILE A 68 -17.22 5.34 2.85
N ASN A 69 -16.77 5.88 1.73
CA ASN A 69 -15.34 6.01 1.43
C ASN A 69 -14.61 6.91 2.45
N VAL A 70 -15.23 8.02 2.85
CA VAL A 70 -14.68 8.92 3.88
C VAL A 70 -14.57 8.19 5.22
N ALA A 71 -15.65 7.55 5.67
CA ALA A 71 -15.67 6.82 6.95
C ALA A 71 -14.59 5.73 7.02
N LEU A 72 -14.44 4.96 5.93
CA LEU A 72 -13.41 3.92 5.84
C LEU A 72 -11.99 4.48 5.80
N THR A 73 -11.79 5.63 5.14
CA THR A 73 -10.48 6.31 5.12
C THR A 73 -10.08 6.76 6.52
N ILE A 74 -11.02 7.31 7.29
CA ILE A 74 -10.79 7.69 8.69
C ILE A 74 -10.47 6.45 9.54
N TYR A 75 -11.21 5.35 9.37
CA TYR A 75 -10.91 4.10 10.08
C TYR A 75 -9.49 3.61 9.82
N PHE A 76 -9.07 3.54 8.55
CA PHE A 76 -7.71 3.10 8.20
C PHE A 76 -6.63 4.06 8.69
N LEU A 77 -6.93 5.35 8.78
CA LEU A 77 -6.02 6.33 9.36
C LEU A 77 -5.84 6.08 10.86
N VAL A 78 -6.93 5.85 11.60
CA VAL A 78 -6.86 5.51 13.03
C VAL A 78 -6.10 4.21 13.25
N GLU A 79 -6.39 3.19 12.45
CA GLU A 79 -5.67 1.91 12.50
C GLU A 79 -4.16 2.09 12.28
N LEU A 80 -3.77 2.90 11.31
CA LEU A 80 -2.37 3.24 11.03
C LEU A 80 -1.70 3.90 12.25
N LEU A 81 -2.36 4.87 12.87
CA LEU A 81 -1.85 5.56 14.06
C LEU A 81 -1.71 4.60 15.26
N VAL A 82 -2.66 3.69 15.45
CA VAL A 82 -2.59 2.65 16.49
C VAL A 82 -1.41 1.72 16.25
N LYS A 83 -1.19 1.25 15.01
CA LYS A 83 -0.03 0.42 14.66
C LYS A 83 1.29 1.18 14.81
N LEU A 84 1.34 2.45 14.40
CA LEU A 84 2.54 3.28 14.48
C LEU A 84 2.95 3.52 15.94
N THR A 85 1.99 3.81 16.81
CA THR A 85 2.23 3.98 18.26
C THR A 85 2.59 2.67 18.94
N ALA A 86 1.99 1.54 18.54
CA ALA A 86 2.33 0.21 19.05
C ALA A 86 3.77 -0.19 18.69
N PHE A 87 4.08 -0.29 17.39
CA PHE A 87 5.37 -0.80 16.92
C PHE A 87 6.51 0.22 17.05
N GLY A 88 6.19 1.52 17.08
CA GLY A 88 7.17 2.61 17.04
C GLY A 88 7.72 2.85 15.63
N PHE A 89 8.20 4.07 15.38
CA PHE A 89 8.60 4.52 14.04
C PHE A 89 9.64 3.59 13.38
N LYS A 90 10.73 3.27 14.08
CA LYS A 90 11.84 2.48 13.52
C LYS A 90 11.42 1.06 13.09
N ARG A 91 10.62 0.38 13.90
CA ARG A 91 10.17 -1.01 13.62
C ARG A 91 9.00 -1.05 12.64
N TYR A 92 8.20 0.02 12.58
CA TYR A 92 7.12 0.17 11.61
C TYR A 92 7.67 0.28 10.17
N PHE A 93 8.69 1.11 9.96
CA PHE A 93 9.28 1.37 8.64
C PHE A 93 10.27 0.28 8.16
N ASP A 94 10.57 -0.73 8.98
CA ASP A 94 11.39 -1.87 8.56
C ASP A 94 10.56 -2.97 7.87
N ASP A 95 9.25 -3.02 8.14
CA ASP A 95 8.31 -3.93 7.49
C ASP A 95 7.72 -3.29 6.22
N GLY A 96 8.17 -3.75 5.05
CA GLY A 96 7.70 -3.25 3.75
C GLY A 96 6.17 -3.28 3.57
N MET A 97 5.47 -4.23 4.21
CA MET A 97 3.99 -4.28 4.14
C MET A 97 3.31 -3.22 5.01
N ASN A 98 3.96 -2.78 6.11
CA ASN A 98 3.52 -1.64 6.90
C ASN A 98 3.73 -0.33 6.14
N ILE A 99 4.87 -0.19 5.44
CA ILE A 99 5.14 0.98 4.60
C ILE A 99 4.11 1.09 3.47
N PHE A 100 3.81 -0.04 2.80
CA PHE A 100 2.77 -0.07 1.77
C PHE A 100 1.40 0.35 2.31
N ASP A 101 1.00 -0.18 3.47
CA ASP A 101 -0.25 0.21 4.14
C ASP A 101 -0.29 1.71 4.42
N ALA A 102 0.80 2.27 4.98
CA ALA A 102 0.93 3.71 5.25
C ALA A 102 0.85 4.55 3.97
N LEU A 103 1.50 4.14 2.89
CA LEU A 103 1.46 4.82 1.59
C LEU A 103 0.03 4.87 1.06
N VAL A 104 -0.70 3.75 1.09
CA VAL A 104 -2.09 3.70 0.61
C VAL A 104 -3.01 4.57 1.48
N VAL A 105 -2.75 4.70 2.80
CA VAL A 105 -3.53 5.61 3.68
C VAL A 105 -3.22 7.04 3.26
N ALA A 106 -1.94 7.38 3.10
CA ALA A 106 -1.50 8.72 2.73
C ALA A 106 -2.13 9.16 1.41
N VAL A 107 -2.13 8.31 0.38
CA VAL A 107 -2.79 8.62 -0.90
C VAL A 107 -4.29 8.81 -0.72
N SER A 108 -4.96 7.97 0.08
CA SER A 108 -6.39 8.10 0.35
C SER A 108 -6.75 9.40 1.09
N VAL A 109 -5.89 9.84 2.02
CA VAL A 109 -6.08 11.10 2.77
C VAL A 109 -5.83 12.29 1.85
N THR A 110 -4.76 12.26 1.05
CA THR A 110 -4.47 13.31 0.05
C THR A 110 -5.63 13.47 -0.91
N GLU A 111 -6.19 12.37 -1.39
CA GLU A 111 -7.36 12.40 -2.26
C GLU A 111 -8.58 13.06 -1.58
N LEU A 112 -8.86 12.71 -0.31
CA LEU A 112 -9.95 13.32 0.46
C LEU A 112 -9.75 14.83 0.63
N VAL A 113 -8.54 15.26 0.98
CA VAL A 113 -8.19 16.67 1.13
C VAL A 113 -8.34 17.40 -0.20
N LEU A 114 -7.86 16.82 -1.30
CA LEU A 114 -7.93 17.44 -2.61
C LEU A 114 -9.37 17.52 -3.15
N ALA A 115 -10.21 16.53 -2.85
CA ALA A 115 -11.64 16.56 -3.17
C ALA A 115 -12.41 17.64 -2.40
N ALA A 116 -11.92 18.06 -1.22
CA ALA A 116 -12.52 19.11 -0.42
C ALA A 116 -12.16 20.53 -0.91
N ILE A 117 -11.18 20.68 -1.79
CA ILE A 117 -10.73 21.98 -2.31
C ILE A 117 -11.51 22.30 -3.60
N PRO A 118 -12.38 23.34 -3.62
CA PRO A 118 -13.24 23.64 -4.77
C PRO A 118 -12.48 24.03 -6.05
N SER A 119 -11.25 24.56 -5.92
CA SER A 119 -10.44 25.06 -7.04
C SER A 119 -9.74 23.97 -7.88
N VAL A 120 -9.75 22.71 -7.42
CA VAL A 120 -9.10 21.57 -8.11
C VAL A 120 -10.10 20.53 -8.62
N SER A 121 -11.41 20.72 -8.39
CA SER A 121 -12.49 19.78 -8.71
C SER A 121 -12.68 19.48 -10.21
N GLY A 122 -12.05 20.26 -11.10
CA GLY A 122 -12.13 20.09 -12.56
C GLY A 122 -10.85 19.58 -13.26
N VAL A 123 -9.77 19.29 -12.54
CA VAL A 123 -8.48 18.95 -13.16
C VAL A 123 -8.30 17.43 -13.26
N GLY A 124 -7.80 16.93 -14.39
CA GLY A 124 -7.51 15.51 -14.68
C GLY A 124 -6.77 14.67 -13.60
N PRO A 125 -5.93 15.24 -12.69
CA PRO A 125 -5.33 14.51 -11.57
C PRO A 125 -6.32 13.77 -10.67
N LEU A 126 -7.55 14.27 -10.51
CA LEU A 126 -8.55 13.61 -9.67
C LEU A 126 -9.00 12.24 -10.22
N SER A 127 -8.87 12.00 -11.52
CA SER A 127 -9.20 10.69 -12.12
C SER A 127 -8.17 9.63 -11.75
N VAL A 128 -6.88 9.98 -11.82
CA VAL A 128 -5.77 9.09 -11.44
C VAL A 128 -5.77 8.87 -9.92
N LEU A 129 -6.05 9.89 -9.12
CA LEU A 129 -6.15 9.75 -7.67
C LEU A 129 -7.27 8.80 -7.24
N ARG A 130 -8.41 8.84 -7.94
CA ARG A 130 -9.51 7.87 -7.75
C ARG A 130 -9.08 6.44 -8.09
N ALA A 131 -8.23 6.25 -9.10
CA ALA A 131 -7.71 4.92 -9.44
C ALA A 131 -6.80 4.34 -8.34
N PHE A 132 -6.08 5.18 -7.58
CA PHE A 132 -5.28 4.70 -6.45
C PHE A 132 -6.11 4.08 -5.33
N ARG A 133 -7.41 4.35 -5.25
CA ARG A 133 -8.30 3.64 -4.31
C ARG A 133 -8.29 2.13 -4.55
N LEU A 134 -8.03 1.67 -5.78
CA LEU A 134 -7.89 0.25 -6.10
C LEU A 134 -6.67 -0.38 -5.40
N LEU A 135 -5.65 0.42 -5.04
CA LEU A 135 -4.50 -0.07 -4.27
C LEU A 135 -4.90 -0.61 -2.89
N ARG A 136 -6.05 -0.20 -2.37
CA ARG A 136 -6.59 -0.68 -1.09
C ARG A 136 -6.87 -2.18 -1.10
N VAL A 137 -7.33 -2.73 -2.23
CA VAL A 137 -7.54 -4.18 -2.40
C VAL A 137 -6.25 -4.94 -2.12
N PHE A 138 -5.10 -4.41 -2.54
CA PHE A 138 -3.82 -5.06 -2.31
C PHE A 138 -3.44 -5.15 -0.83
N ARG A 139 -4.05 -4.36 0.07
CA ARG A 139 -3.87 -4.54 1.51
C ARG A 139 -4.41 -5.88 2.00
N LEU A 140 -5.39 -6.46 1.29
CA LEU A 140 -5.90 -7.81 1.59
C LEU A 140 -4.80 -8.86 1.43
N ALA A 141 -3.86 -8.66 0.50
CA ALA A 141 -2.73 -9.56 0.27
C ALA A 141 -1.85 -9.75 1.53
N ARG A 142 -1.81 -8.77 2.45
CA ARG A 142 -1.08 -8.88 3.72
C ARG A 142 -1.65 -9.95 4.66
N HIS A 143 -2.95 -10.15 4.61
CA HIS A 143 -3.67 -11.09 5.48
C HIS A 143 -3.46 -12.53 5.03
N TRP A 144 -3.19 -12.73 3.74
CA TRP A 144 -2.93 -14.04 3.17
C TRP A 144 -1.42 -14.29 3.18
N ARG A 145 -0.96 -15.09 4.15
CA ARG A 145 0.48 -15.41 4.31
C ARG A 145 1.10 -15.93 3.01
N GLU A 146 0.34 -16.72 2.27
CA GLU A 146 0.75 -17.27 0.97
C GLU A 146 0.99 -16.15 -0.07
N LEU A 147 0.14 -15.13 -0.13
CA LEU A 147 0.34 -14.01 -1.06
C LEU A 147 1.58 -13.18 -0.72
N ASP A 148 1.86 -12.92 0.55
CA ASP A 148 3.08 -12.20 0.97
C ASP A 148 4.35 -12.98 0.56
N VAL A 149 4.35 -14.30 0.71
CA VAL A 149 5.47 -15.16 0.27
C VAL A 149 5.63 -15.10 -1.25
N ILE A 150 4.53 -15.20 -2.00
CA ILE A 150 4.53 -15.12 -3.47
C ILE A 150 5.07 -13.76 -3.92
N ILE A 151 4.56 -12.66 -3.38
CA ILE A 151 4.98 -11.30 -3.75
C ILE A 151 6.47 -11.11 -3.47
N ARG A 152 6.97 -11.53 -2.30
CA ARG A 152 8.41 -11.45 -1.97
C ARG A 152 9.25 -12.31 -2.91
N GLY A 153 8.76 -13.50 -3.28
CA GLY A 153 9.39 -14.36 -4.28
C GLY A 153 9.47 -13.67 -5.65
N MET A 154 8.38 -13.06 -6.10
CA MET A 154 8.33 -12.30 -7.36
C MET A 154 9.31 -11.13 -7.33
N LEU A 155 9.34 -10.35 -6.25
CA LEU A 155 10.27 -9.23 -6.11
C LEU A 155 11.73 -9.69 -6.18
N LYS A 156 12.07 -10.83 -5.55
CA LYS A 156 13.41 -11.41 -5.64
C LYS A 156 13.76 -11.80 -7.08
N SER A 157 12.83 -12.41 -7.80
CA SER A 157 13.00 -12.76 -9.22
C SER A 157 13.14 -11.53 -10.10
N VAL A 158 12.40 -10.45 -9.82
CA VAL A 158 12.54 -9.16 -10.53
C VAL A 158 13.93 -8.59 -10.30
N THR A 159 14.45 -8.58 -9.08
CA THR A 159 15.82 -8.10 -8.82
C THR A 159 16.86 -8.93 -9.57
N ALA A 160 16.69 -10.25 -9.68
CA ALA A 160 17.56 -11.08 -10.50
C ALA A 160 17.44 -10.74 -12.00
N SER A 161 16.21 -10.47 -12.49
CA SER A 161 15.98 -10.10 -13.89
C SER A 161 16.58 -8.76 -14.29
N ILE A 162 16.78 -7.82 -13.34
CA ILE A 162 17.42 -6.52 -13.62
C ILE A 162 18.82 -6.71 -14.20
N MET A 163 19.59 -7.71 -13.71
CA MET A 163 20.93 -7.98 -14.22
C MET A 163 20.90 -8.44 -15.69
N LEU A 164 19.89 -9.24 -16.05
CA LEU A 164 19.67 -9.68 -17.43
C LEU A 164 19.28 -8.50 -18.32
N VAL A 165 18.35 -7.65 -17.86
CA VAL A 165 17.93 -6.45 -18.61
C VAL A 165 19.09 -5.48 -18.81
N LEU A 166 19.95 -5.31 -17.81
CA LEU A 166 21.15 -4.48 -17.91
C LEU A 166 22.13 -5.02 -18.95
N LEU A 167 22.37 -6.34 -18.97
CA LEU A 167 23.21 -6.99 -19.97
C LEU A 167 22.62 -6.83 -21.38
N MET A 168 21.30 -7.02 -21.51
CA MET A 168 20.61 -6.82 -22.78
C MET A 168 20.73 -5.37 -23.27
N LEU A 169 20.59 -4.38 -22.38
CA LEU A 169 20.81 -2.98 -22.72
C LEU A 169 22.25 -2.70 -23.18
N LEU A 170 23.25 -3.28 -22.52
CA LEU A 170 24.65 -3.15 -22.92
C LEU A 170 24.88 -3.70 -24.34
N PHE A 171 24.31 -4.87 -24.63
CA PHE A 171 24.40 -5.48 -25.96
C PHE A 171 23.75 -4.59 -27.04
N LEU A 172 22.55 -4.07 -26.75
CA LEU A 172 21.85 -3.15 -27.65
C LEU A 172 22.65 -1.85 -27.88
N LEU A 173 23.33 -1.32 -26.85
CA LEU A 173 24.20 -0.15 -26.99
C LEU A 173 25.40 -0.41 -27.92
N ILE A 174 26.07 -1.56 -27.77
CA ILE A 174 27.19 -1.91 -28.66
C ILE A 174 26.70 -2.04 -30.10
N ALA A 175 25.60 -2.77 -30.33
CA ALA A 175 25.01 -2.93 -31.65
C ALA A 175 24.61 -1.57 -32.25
N SER A 176 24.04 -0.67 -31.45
CA SER A 176 23.69 0.69 -31.88
C SER A 176 24.92 1.52 -32.25
N LEU A 177 26.02 1.45 -31.49
CA LEU A 177 27.26 2.16 -31.80
C LEU A 177 27.90 1.66 -33.10
N VAL A 178 27.96 0.34 -33.28
CA VAL A 178 28.45 -0.27 -34.52
C VAL A 178 27.55 0.14 -35.70
N GLY A 179 26.23 0.10 -35.53
CA GLY A 179 25.27 0.55 -36.54
C GLY A 179 25.48 2.01 -36.94
N MET A 180 25.73 2.91 -35.98
CA MET A 180 26.04 4.31 -36.29
C MET A 180 27.35 4.46 -37.07
N GLN A 181 28.38 3.67 -36.76
CA GLN A 181 29.63 3.74 -37.51
C GLN A 181 29.49 3.17 -38.93
N LEU A 182 28.67 2.14 -39.12
CA LEU A 182 28.47 1.51 -40.43
C LEU A 182 27.52 2.30 -41.34
N PHE A 183 26.46 2.87 -40.78
CA PHE A 183 25.37 3.50 -41.55
C PHE A 183 25.26 5.01 -41.35
N GLY A 184 25.96 5.61 -40.38
CA GLY A 184 25.88 7.04 -40.08
C GLY A 184 26.91 7.90 -40.83
N TYR A 185 27.87 7.29 -41.53
CA TYR A 185 28.89 7.98 -42.33
C TYR A 185 28.64 7.89 -43.85
N GLN A 186 27.46 7.39 -44.26
CA GLN A 186 26.89 7.53 -45.60
C GLN A 186 25.79 8.59 -45.58
#